data_AF-A0A4Q7ZF04-F1
#
_entry.id   AF-A0A4Q7ZF04-F1
#
_cell.length_a   1.000
_cell.length_b   1.000
_cell.length_c   1.000
_cell.angle_alpha   90.00
_cell.angle_beta   90.00
_cell.angle_gamma   90.00
#
_symmetry.space_group_name_H-M   'P 1'
#
loop_
_entity.id
_entity.type
_entity.pdbx_description
1 polymer ?
#
loop_
_entity_poly.entity_id
_entity_poly.type
_entity_poly.pdbx_seq_one_letter_code
_entity_poly.pdbx_strand_id
1 'polypeptide(L)' 'MSGRPKPILAVRLIGPAEIAATQARYLAAYLAKSYSGRATCHTSTRPARNPGEIRVYLTVTPMEALPR' A
#
# COMPACT_ATOMS: atom_id res chain seq x y z
N MET A 1 -19.17 -0.05 16.08
CA MET A 1 -17.83 0.57 15.97
C MET A 1 -17.46 0.66 14.50
N SER A 2 -17.51 1.85 13.90
CA SER A 2 -17.02 2.08 12.53
C SER A 2 -15.49 2.20 12.54
N GLY A 3 -14.81 1.15 12.97
CA GLY A 3 -13.34 1.10 12.93
C GLY A 3 -12.93 0.61 11.55
N ARG A 4 -12.21 1.42 10.77
CA ARG A 4 -11.57 0.93 9.54
C ARG A 4 -10.81 -0.37 9.88
N PRO A 5 -11.00 -1.45 9.12
CA PRO A 5 -10.35 -2.71 9.41
C PRO A 5 -8.83 -2.50 9.49
N LYS A 6 -8.22 -3.06 10.54
CA LYS A 6 -6.77 -2.98 10.73
C LYS A 6 -6.08 -3.55 9.48
N PRO A 7 -5.11 -2.84 8.88
CA PRO A 7 -4.33 -3.39 7.78
C PRO A 7 -3.65 -4.70 8.18
N ILE A 8 -3.74 -5.70 7.31
CA ILE A 8 -2.99 -6.96 7.41
C ILE A 8 -1.49 -6.68 7.24
N LEU A 9 -1.16 -5.78 6.31
CA LEU A 9 0.20 -5.39 5.98
C LEU A 9 0.24 -3.90 5.67
N ALA A 10 1.29 -3.23 6.12
CA ALA A 10 1.61 -1.86 5.73
C ALA A 10 3.10 -1.78 5.36
N VAL A 11 3.40 -1.22 4.19
CA VAL A 11 4.76 -0.98 3.71
C VAL A 11 4.95 0.50 3.47
N ARG A 12 6.07 1.05 3.95
CA ARG A 12 6.46 2.44 3.73
C ARG A 12 7.78 2.47 2.98
N LEU A 13 7.76 3.07 1.79
CA LEU A 13 8.96 3.32 0.98
C LEU A 13 9.30 4.80 1.05
N ILE A 14 10.58 5.12 1.24
CA ILE A 14 11.10 6.49 1.19
C ILE A 14 12.40 6.46 0.40
N GLY A 15 12.55 7.36 -0.55
CA GLY A 15 13.76 7.48 -1.34
C GLY A 15 13.53 8.27 -2.63
N PRO A 16 14.52 8.27 -3.55
CA PRO A 16 14.42 8.98 -4.82
C PRO A 16 13.14 8.62 -5.58
N ALA A 17 12.48 9.63 -6.16
CA ALA A 17 11.15 9.49 -6.75
C ALA A 17 11.02 8.31 -7.72
N GLU A 18 11.99 8.17 -8.63
CA GLU A 18 12.00 7.11 -9.64
C GLU A 18 12.11 5.70 -9.03
N ILE A 19 13.03 5.53 -8.07
CA ILE A 19 13.28 4.24 -7.42
C ILE A 19 12.08 3.86 -6.54
N ALA A 20 11.61 4.78 -5.69
CA ALA A 20 10.49 4.53 -4.81
C ALA A 20 9.19 4.25 -5.58
N ALA A 21 8.94 4.95 -6.70
CA ALA A 21 7.78 4.69 -7.56
C ALA A 21 7.88 3.33 -8.28
N THR A 22 9.07 2.94 -8.72
CA THR A 22 9.28 1.63 -9.38
C THR A 22 9.08 0.47 -8.40
N GLN A 23 9.66 0.57 -7.21
CA GLN A 23 9.46 -0.43 -6.15
C GLN A 23 7.99 -0.48 -5.70
N ALA A 24 7.33 0.68 -5.58
CA ALA A 24 5.92 0.74 -5.24
C ALA A 24 5.03 0.02 -6.26
N ARG A 25 5.25 0.22 -7.57
CA ARG A 25 4.50 -0.45 -8.63
C ARG A 25 4.68 -1.97 -8.57
N TYR A 26 5.92 -2.43 -8.42
CA TYR A 26 6.22 -3.86 -8.27
C TYR A 26 5.50 -4.47 -7.07
N LEU A 27 5.64 -3.85 -5.89
CA LEU A 27 5.01 -4.32 -4.66
C LEU A 27 3.48 -4.27 -4.74
N ALA A 28 2.89 -3.22 -5.30
CA ALA A 28 1.44 -3.12 -5.48
C ALA A 28 0.91 -4.28 -6.33
N ALA A 29 1.56 -4.59 -7.46
CA ALA A 29 1.18 -5.72 -8.32
C ALA A 29 1.37 -7.06 -7.60
N TYR A 30 2.49 -7.25 -6.91
CA TYR A 30 2.76 -8.47 -6.14
C TYR A 30 1.73 -8.69 -5.04
N LEU A 31 1.39 -7.65 -4.27
CA LEU A 31 0.42 -7.72 -3.18
C LEU A 31 -1.00 -7.94 -3.71
N ALA A 32 -1.40 -7.23 -4.76
CA ALA A 32 -2.71 -7.43 -5.40
C ALA A 32 -2.88 -8.88 -5.88
N LYS A 33 -1.83 -9.47 -6.46
CA LYS A 33 -1.83 -10.88 -6.87
C LYS A 33 -1.85 -11.84 -5.67
N SER A 34 -1.05 -11.58 -4.64
CA SER A 34 -0.92 -12.46 -3.47
C SER A 34 -2.19 -12.48 -2.60
N TYR A 35 -2.94 -11.38 -2.57
CA TYR A 35 -4.14 -11.22 -1.75
C TYR A 35 -5.44 -11.14 -2.56
N SER A 36 -5.41 -11.54 -3.84
CA SER A 36 -6.56 -11.43 -4.74
C SER A 36 -7.84 -12.05 -4.15
N GLY A 37 -8.91 -11.27 -4.05
CA GLY A 37 -10.21 -11.70 -3.53
C GLY A 37 -10.30 -11.85 -2.00
N ARG A 38 -9.22 -11.52 -1.27
CA ARG A 38 -9.19 -11.57 0.21
C ARG A 38 -8.91 -10.21 0.84
N ALA A 39 -8.26 -9.31 0.11
CA ALA A 39 -7.88 -8.01 0.62
C ALA A 39 -7.88 -6.93 -0.47
N THR A 40 -8.04 -5.69 -0.04
CA THR A 40 -7.89 -4.49 -0.85
C THR A 40 -6.50 -3.92 -0.63
N CYS A 41 -5.79 -3.63 -1.72
CA CYS A 41 -4.50 -2.94 -1.70
C CYS A 41 -4.73 -1.45 -1.99
N HIS A 42 -4.26 -0.58 -1.09
CA HIS A 42 -4.32 0.88 -1.25
C HIS A 42 -2.90 1.46 -1.29
N THR A 43 -2.66 2.40 -2.20
CA THR A 43 -1.37 3.07 -2.38
C THR A 43 -1.56 4.58 -2.27
N SER A 44 -0.70 5.27 -1.52
CA SER A 44 -0.67 6.73 -1.44
C SER A 44 0.76 7.25 -1.53
N THR A 45 0.98 8.23 -2.39
CA THR A 45 2.28 8.87 -2.57
C THR A 45 2.24 10.29 -2.02
N ARG A 46 3.28 10.68 -1.29
CA ARG A 46 3.45 12.01 -0.69
C ARG A 46 4.89 12.49 -0.94
N PRO A 47 5.15 13.81 -1.03
CA PRO A 47 6.51 14.33 -1.01
C PRO A 47 7.26 13.92 0.28
N ALA A 48 8.55 13.63 0.17
CA ALA A 48 9.43 13.48 1.34
C ALA A 48 9.93 14.84 1.84
N ARG A 49 10.73 14.83 2.91
CA ARG A 49 11.37 16.05 3.42
C ARG A 49 12.54 16.48 2.53
N ASN A 50 13.27 15.51 1.97
CA ASN A 50 14.39 15.77 1.09
C ASN A 50 13.90 16.08 -0.33
N PRO A 51 14.46 17.10 -1.00
CA PRO A 51 14.16 17.38 -2.40
C PRO A 51 14.41 16.17 -3.31
N GLY A 52 13.49 15.91 -4.24
CA GLY A 52 13.60 14.78 -5.19
C GLY A 52 13.21 13.41 -4.61
N GLU A 53 12.93 13.31 -3.31
CA GLU A 53 12.44 12.09 -2.68
C GLU A 53 10.91 12.08 -2.50
N ILE A 54 10.34 10.88 -2.51
CA ILE A 54 8.93 10.63 -2.20
C ILE A 54 8.79 9.64 -1.05
N ARG A 55 7.61 9.65 -0.42
CA ARG A 55 7.13 8.65 0.52
C ARG A 55 5.93 7.94 -0.09
N VAL A 56 6.02 6.62 -0.26
CA VAL A 56 4.90 5.80 -0.70
C VAL A 56 4.42 4.93 0.46
N TYR A 57 3.12 4.94 0.69
CA TYR A 57 2.42 4.10 1.65
C TYR A 57 1.61 3.07 0.89
N LEU A 58 1.90 1.80 1.12
CA LEU A 58 1.13 0.66 0.61
C LEU A 58 0.46 -0.01 1.81
N THR A 59 -0.86 -0.20 1.75
CA THR A 59 -1.63 -0.85 2.82
C THR A 59 -2.51 -1.93 2.24
N VAL A 60 -2.49 -3.12 2.83
CA VAL A 60 -3.36 -4.24 2.50
C VAL A 60 -4.37 -4.38 3.63
N THR A 61 -5.65 -4.15 3.35
CA THR A 61 -6.74 -4.28 4.33
C THR A 61 -7.63 -5.46 3.92
N PRO A 62 -8.11 -6.28 4.88
CA PRO A 62 -9.02 -7.37 4.54
C PRO A 62 -10.26 -6.79 3.85
N MET A 63 -10.77 -7.49 2.83
CA MET A 63 -12.15 -7.26 2.43
C MET A 63 -12.99 -7.79 3.58
N GLU A 64 -13.84 -6.95 4.19
CA GLU A 64 -14.79 -7.45 5.19
C GLU A 64 -15.50 -8.67 4.59
N ALA A 65 -15.49 -9.78 5.33
CA ALA A 65 -16.32 -10.91 4.96
C ALA A 65 -17.76 -10.37 4.93
N LEU A 66 -18.35 -10.30 3.74
CA LEU A 66 -19.81 -10.28 3.64
C LEU A 66 -20.30 -11.43 4.52
N PRO A 67 -21.21 -11.18 5.48
CA PRO A 67 -21.75 -12.25 6.30
C PRO A 67 -22.29 -13.33 5.36
N ARG A 68 -21.82 -14.55 5.54
CA ARG A 68 -22.35 -15.74 4.85
C ARG A 68 -23.73 -16.07 5.38
#